data_AF-A0A920TZ51-F1
#
_entry.id   AF-A0A920TZ51-F1
#
_cell.length_a   1.000
_cell.length_b   1.000
_cell.length_c   1.000
_cell.angle_alpha   90.00
_cell.angle_beta   90.00
_cell.angle_gamma   90.00
#
_symmetry.space_group_name_H-M   'P 1'
#
loop_
_entity.id
_entity.type
_entity.pdbx_description
1 polymer ?
#
loop_
_entity_poly.entity_id
_entity_poly.type
_entity_poly.pdbx_seq_one_letter_code
_entity_poly.pdbx_strand_id
1 'polypeptide(L)'
;MSNDENCPIFPLRTMLFPDSKLPLRIFEPRYIDMVSKCMKDSLEFGVILSRESNDPKMFETYNIGTMAKIIDWEQGNDGLLGITTIGTNKFKLLGMNKQEDGLNIGDVEIIEREGDFKPTENFSNLVSLLKGNFGRY
;
A
#
# COMPACT_ATOMS: atom_id res chain seq x y z
N MET A 1 17.05 3.33 14.48
CA MET A 1 17.57 2.48 13.38
C MET A 1 16.49 2.55 12.33
N SER A 2 16.75 3.14 11.17
CA SER A 2 15.80 3.13 10.06
C SER A 2 15.59 1.67 9.64
N ASN A 3 14.34 1.21 9.63
CA ASN A 3 14.01 -0.14 9.17
C ASN A 3 13.94 -0.07 7.64
N ASP A 4 15.13 -0.02 7.03
CA ASP A 4 15.27 0.05 5.58
C ASP A 4 15.03 -1.36 5.02
N GLU A 5 13.92 -1.53 4.31
CA GLU A 5 13.49 -2.82 3.78
C GLU A 5 13.44 -2.78 2.25
N ASN A 6 13.85 -3.89 1.62
CA ASN A 6 13.68 -4.07 0.18
C ASN A 6 12.37 -4.82 -0.07
N CYS A 7 11.41 -4.19 -0.74
CA CYS A 7 10.12 -4.81 -1.02
C CYS A 7 9.67 -4.63 -2.48
N PRO A 8 8.82 -5.53 -2.99
CA PRO A 8 8.16 -5.32 -4.27
C PRO A 8 7.30 -4.07 -4.25
N ILE A 9 7.40 -3.25 -5.29
CA ILE A 9 6.60 -2.03 -5.46
C ILE A 9 5.58 -2.27 -6.57
N PHE A 10 4.32 -2.09 -6.20
CA PHE A 10 3.18 -2.15 -7.11
C PHE A 10 2.60 -0.74 -7.28
N PRO A 11 2.94 -0.05 -8.37
CA PRO A 11 2.45 1.28 -8.59
C PRO A 11 1.06 1.25 -9.22
N LEU A 12 0.14 2.05 -8.67
CA LEU A 12 -1.26 2.12 -9.09
C LEU A 12 -1.68 3.56 -9.32
N ARG A 13 -2.79 3.75 -10.05
CA ARG A 13 -3.46 5.06 -10.19
C ARG A 13 -4.39 5.39 -9.01
N THR A 14 -4.42 4.54 -7.99
CA THR A 14 -5.21 4.73 -6.77
C THR A 14 -4.31 4.65 -5.54
N MET A 15 -4.72 5.31 -4.46
CA MET A 15 -3.99 5.33 -3.21
C MET A 15 -4.57 4.31 -2.23
N LEU A 16 -3.68 3.59 -1.55
CA LEU A 16 -4.03 2.76 -0.40
C LEU A 16 -3.73 3.54 0.89
N PHE A 17 -4.67 3.54 1.83
CA PHE A 17 -4.45 4.11 3.16
C PHE A 17 -4.26 3.01 4.21
N PRO A 18 -3.54 3.28 5.30
CA PRO A 18 -3.54 2.41 6.49
C PRO A 18 -4.96 2.05 6.91
N ASP A 19 -5.18 0.79 7.27
CA ASP A 19 -6.46 0.19 7.69
C ASP A 19 -7.57 0.17 6.63
N SER A 20 -7.31 0.67 5.41
CA SER A 20 -8.25 0.58 4.29
C SER A 20 -8.04 -0.70 3.49
N LYS A 21 -9.13 -1.21 2.90
CA LYS A 21 -9.09 -2.37 2.00
C LYS A 21 -8.94 -1.91 0.55
N LEU A 22 -8.16 -2.63 -0.23
CA LEU A 22 -8.03 -2.42 -1.67
C LEU A 22 -8.16 -3.74 -2.43
N PRO A 23 -9.28 -3.98 -3.14
CA PRO A 23 -9.39 -5.10 -4.05
C PRO A 23 -8.56 -4.83 -5.32
N LEU A 24 -7.80 -5.82 -5.77
CA LEU A 24 -6.96 -5.76 -6.96
C LEU A 24 -7.19 -6.97 -7.84
N ARG A 25 -7.14 -6.72 -9.15
CA ARG A 25 -7.22 -7.75 -10.18
C ARG A 25 -5.87 -7.84 -10.89
N ILE A 26 -5.21 -8.99 -10.76
CA ILE A 26 -3.83 -9.19 -11.20
C ILE A 26 -3.83 -10.00 -12.50
N PHE A 27 -3.21 -9.42 -13.53
CA PHE A 27 -3.14 -10.04 -14.86
C PHE A 27 -1.73 -10.02 -15.47
N GLU A 28 -0.84 -9.13 -15.02
CA GLU A 28 0.54 -9.13 -15.51
C GLU A 28 1.37 -10.23 -14.81
N PRO A 29 2.10 -11.07 -15.55
CA PRO A 29 2.85 -12.20 -15.00
C PRO A 29 3.76 -11.85 -13.83
N ARG A 30 4.54 -10.76 -13.93
CA ARG A 30 5.43 -10.28 -12.87
C ARG A 30 4.71 -10.02 -11.54
N TYR A 31 3.46 -9.55 -11.58
CA TYR A 31 2.67 -9.30 -10.38
C TYR A 31 1.98 -10.57 -9.87
N ILE A 32 1.66 -11.54 -10.75
CA ILE A 32 1.18 -12.87 -10.34
C ILE A 32 2.27 -13.58 -9.53
N ASP A 33 3.51 -13.56 -10.00
CA ASP A 33 4.65 -14.17 -9.31
C ASP A 33 4.94 -13.48 -7.98
N MET A 34 4.93 -12.14 -7.98
CA MET A 34 5.05 -11.33 -6.76
C MET A 34 3.98 -11.70 -5.73
N VAL A 35 2.71 -11.71 -6.12
CA VAL A 35 1.58 -12.03 -5.22
C VAL A 35 1.69 -13.46 -4.68
N SER A 36 2.05 -14.42 -5.54
CA SER A 36 2.26 -15.81 -5.13
C SER A 36 3.33 -15.93 -4.06
N LYS A 37 4.45 -15.19 -4.20
CA LYS A 37 5.51 -15.12 -3.20
C LYS A 37 5.04 -14.45 -1.90
N CYS A 38 4.34 -13.31 -2.00
CA CYS A 38 3.78 -12.61 -0.85
C CYS A 38 2.82 -13.50 -0.04
N MET A 39 1.96 -14.26 -0.71
CA MET A 39 1.05 -15.20 -0.04
C MET A 39 1.79 -16.36 0.63
N LYS A 40 2.78 -16.94 -0.06
CA LYS A 40 3.55 -18.09 0.44
C LYS A 40 4.37 -17.72 1.68
N ASP A 41 5.04 -16.58 1.63
CA ASP A 41 6.02 -16.16 2.64
C ASP A 41 5.42 -15.14 3.65
N SER A 42 4.11 -14.85 3.54
CA SER A 42 3.41 -13.83 4.34
C SER A 42 4.08 -12.45 4.29
N LEU A 43 4.61 -12.09 3.12
CA LEU A 43 5.28 -10.81 2.89
C LEU A 43 4.29 -9.74 2.44
N GLU A 44 4.59 -8.50 2.80
CA GLU A 44 3.89 -7.31 2.31
C GLU A 44 4.57 -6.77 1.05
N PHE A 45 3.84 -5.98 0.27
CA PHE A 45 4.38 -5.24 -0.87
C PHE A 45 3.97 -3.78 -0.78
N GLY A 46 4.77 -2.88 -1.36
CA GLY A 46 4.48 -1.45 -1.33
C GLY A 46 3.50 -1.06 -2.43
N VAL A 47 2.36 -0.46 -2.08
CA VAL A 47 1.47 0.23 -3.03
C VAL A 47 1.85 1.70 -3.08
N ILE A 48 2.13 2.21 -4.27
CA ILE A 48 2.52 3.61 -4.48
C ILE A 48 1.74 4.24 -5.61
N LEU A 49 1.42 5.53 -5.47
CA LEU A 49 0.70 6.25 -6.51
C LEU A 49 1.64 6.52 -7.69
N SER A 50 1.24 6.09 -8.89
CA SER A 50 1.92 6.39 -10.15
C SER A 50 1.56 7.80 -10.62
N ARG A 51 2.54 8.54 -11.14
CA ARG A 51 2.35 9.83 -11.80
C ARG A 51 2.25 9.62 -13.30
N GLU A 52 1.42 10.43 -13.96
CA GLU A 52 1.45 10.49 -15.42
C GLU A 52 2.75 11.15 -15.85
N SER A 53 3.51 10.45 -16.68
CA SER A 53 4.67 10.98 -17.36
C SER A 53 4.35 11.16 -18.84
N ASN A 54 4.80 12.29 -19.39
CA ASN A 54 4.74 12.54 -20.83
C ASN A 54 5.78 11.71 -21.61
N ASP A 55 6.76 11.12 -20.93
CA ASP A 55 7.71 10.17 -21.50
C ASP A 55 7.30 8.73 -21.11
N PRO A 56 6.90 7.88 -22.08
CA PRO A 56 6.53 6.49 -21.84
C PRO A 56 7.63 5.65 -21.18
N LYS A 57 8.89 6.11 -21.24
CA LYS A 57 10.05 5.43 -20.64
C LYS A 57 10.29 5.84 -19.18
N MET A 58 9.66 6.91 -18.71
CA MET A 58 9.86 7.44 -17.37
C MET A 58 8.68 7.04 -16.49
N PHE A 59 8.89 6.06 -15.63
CA PHE A 59 7.91 5.66 -14.64
C PHE A 59 8.06 6.54 -13.40
N GLU A 60 7.26 7.60 -13.30
CA GLU A 60 7.29 8.46 -12.13
C GLU A 60 6.30 7.97 -11.06
N THR A 61 6.75 7.99 -9.81
CA THR A 61 5.91 7.71 -8.63
C THR A 61 5.98 8.89 -7.68
N TYR A 62 5.00 8.98 -6.79
CA TYR A 62 5.19 9.77 -5.57
C TYR A 62 6.20 9.07 -4.66
N ASN A 63 6.70 9.77 -3.65
CA ASN A 63 7.68 9.22 -2.72
C ASN A 63 7.07 8.60 -1.46
N ILE A 64 5.75 8.72 -1.25
CA ILE A 64 5.03 8.12 -0.13
C ILE A 64 4.06 7.08 -0.67
N GLY A 65 4.13 5.87 -0.10
CA GLY A 65 3.19 4.79 -0.36
C GLY A 65 2.70 4.14 0.93
N THR A 66 1.96 3.06 0.78
CA THR A 66 1.44 2.26 1.90
C THR A 66 1.77 0.79 1.65
N MET A 67 2.31 0.13 2.68
CA MET A 67 2.53 -1.30 2.68
C MET A 67 1.19 -2.02 2.65
N ALA A 68 1.10 -3.07 1.83
CA ALA A 68 -0.12 -3.81 1.56
C ALA A 68 0.07 -5.27 1.97
N LYS A 69 -0.81 -5.74 2.84
CA LYS A 69 -0.90 -7.13 3.24
C LYS A 69 -2.08 -7.78 2.55
N ILE A 70 -1.86 -8.93 1.91
CA ILE A 70 -2.94 -9.73 1.32
C ILE A 70 -3.74 -10.37 2.44
N ILE A 71 -5.06 -10.15 2.45
CA ILE A 71 -5.98 -10.70 3.45
C ILE A 71 -6.99 -11.67 2.86
N ASP A 72 -7.17 -11.66 1.54
CA ASP A 72 -8.07 -12.57 0.83
C ASP A 72 -7.63 -12.73 -0.62
N TRP A 73 -8.00 -13.84 -1.24
CA TRP A 73 -7.76 -14.11 -2.66
C TRP A 73 -8.86 -14.98 -3.26
N GLU A 74 -9.13 -14.76 -4.54
CA GLU A 74 -10.08 -15.55 -5.32
C GLU A 74 -9.58 -15.74 -6.74
N GLN A 75 -9.91 -16.89 -7.34
CA GLN A 75 -9.74 -17.07 -8.78
C GLN A 75 -11.05 -16.73 -9.46
N GLY A 76 -11.06 -15.67 -10.25
CA GLY A 76 -12.24 -15.22 -10.97
C GLY A 76 -12.69 -16.24 -12.03
N ASN A 77 -13.96 -16.18 -12.40
CA ASN A 77 -14.54 -17.04 -13.44
C ASN A 77 -13.92 -16.82 -14.84
N ASP A 78 -13.23 -15.69 -15.03
CA ASP A 78 -12.44 -15.35 -16.22
C ASP A 78 -10.97 -15.83 -16.11
N GLY A 79 -10.63 -16.57 -15.06
CA GLY A 79 -9.29 -17.13 -14.83
C GLY A 79 -8.29 -16.17 -14.21
N LEU A 80 -8.63 -14.90 -14.04
CA LEU A 80 -7.74 -13.89 -13.46
C LEU A 80 -7.73 -13.95 -11.92
N LEU A 81 -6.58 -13.66 -11.33
CA LEU A 81 -6.40 -13.65 -9.87
C LEU A 81 -6.93 -12.35 -9.27
N GLY A 82 -7.92 -12.47 -8.38
CA GLY A 82 -8.38 -11.40 -7.51
C GLY A 82 -7.70 -11.50 -6.14
N ILE A 83 -7.26 -10.37 -5.59
CA ILE A 83 -6.80 -10.28 -4.20
C ILE A 83 -7.47 -9.12 -3.49
N THR A 84 -7.69 -9.26 -2.19
CA THR A 84 -8.01 -8.13 -1.31
C THR A 84 -6.82 -7.86 -0.42
N THR A 85 -6.34 -6.63 -0.40
CA THR A 85 -5.30 -6.19 0.52
C THR A 85 -5.86 -5.28 1.61
N ILE A 86 -5.14 -5.19 2.73
CA ILE A 86 -5.29 -4.15 3.73
C ILE A 86 -4.01 -3.32 3.82
N GLY A 87 -4.15 -2.00 3.94
CA GLY A 87 -3.01 -1.11 4.16
C GLY A 87 -2.51 -1.21 5.60
N THR A 88 -1.20 -1.31 5.78
CA THR A 88 -0.56 -1.43 7.11
C THR A 88 0.12 -0.13 7.51
N ASN A 89 1.36 0.08 7.07
CA ASN A 89 2.18 1.24 7.39
C ASN A 89 2.40 2.12 6.16
N LYS A 90 2.50 3.43 6.37
CA LYS A 90 3.06 4.32 5.34
C LYS A 90 4.55 4.02 5.20
N PHE A 91 5.10 4.21 4.01
CA PHE A 91 6.54 4.16 3.77
C PHE A 91 6.98 5.32 2.89
N LYS A 92 8.25 5.67 2.99
CA LYS A 92 8.95 6.57 2.07
C LYS A 92 9.83 5.76 1.13
N LEU A 93 9.68 5.96 -0.17
CA LEU A 93 10.53 5.34 -1.19
C LEU A 93 11.86 6.10 -1.26
N LEU A 94 12.96 5.43 -0.96
CA LEU A 94 14.32 5.98 -1.00
C LEU A 94 14.96 5.78 -2.38
N GLY A 95 14.69 4.64 -3.01
CA GLY A 95 15.18 4.27 -4.33
C GLY A 95 14.35 3.14 -4.91
N MET A 96 14.37 3.00 -6.24
CA MET A 96 13.66 1.92 -6.93
C MET A 96 14.50 1.39 -8.08
N ASN A 97 14.61 0.07 -8.14
CA ASN A 97 15.28 -0.66 -9.20
C ASN A 97 14.30 -1.62 -9.87
N LYS A 98 14.56 -1.94 -11.14
CA LYS A 98 13.74 -2.87 -11.91
C LYS A 98 14.51 -4.18 -12.08
N GLN A 99 13.89 -5.29 -11.71
CA GLN A 99 14.43 -6.63 -11.94
C GLN A 99 14.36 -7.01 -13.43
N GLU A 100 15.02 -8.12 -13.80
CA GLU A 100 15.05 -8.64 -15.17
C GLU A 100 13.66 -9.02 -15.68
N ASP A 101 12.78 -9.52 -14.81
CA ASP A 101 11.37 -9.84 -15.09
C ASP A 101 10.47 -8.58 -15.21
N GLY A 102 11.05 -7.41 -14.94
CA GLY A 102 10.40 -6.12 -14.95
C GLY A 102 9.64 -5.76 -13.68
N LEU A 103 9.71 -6.55 -12.61
CA LEU A 103 9.18 -6.19 -11.30
C LEU A 103 9.98 -5.03 -10.70
N ASN A 104 9.28 -4.06 -10.11
CA ASN A 104 9.94 -2.97 -9.39
C ASN A 104 10.22 -3.40 -7.95
N ILE A 105 11.44 -3.16 -7.48
CA ILE A 105 11.85 -3.34 -6.09
C ILE A 105 12.25 -1.97 -5.54
N GLY A 106 11.71 -1.62 -4.38
CA GLY A 106 11.98 -0.36 -3.72
C GLY A 106 12.75 -0.57 -2.43
N ASP A 107 13.73 0.31 -2.21
CA ASP A 107 14.28 0.57 -0.88
C ASP A 107 13.30 1.50 -0.16
N VAL A 108 12.70 1.01 0.93
CA VAL A 108 11.66 1.75 1.66
C VAL A 108 12.03 1.98 3.11
N GLU A 109 11.69 3.16 3.60
CA GLU A 109 11.76 3.53 5.02
C GLU A 109 10.33 3.54 5.58
N ILE A 110 10.05 2.67 6.56
CA ILE A 110 8.74 2.64 7.21
C ILE A 110 8.53 3.91 8.03
N ILE A 111 7.39 4.57 7.80
CA ILE A 111 6.96 5.74 8.55
C ILE A 111 6.13 5.25 9.73
N GLU A 112 6.58 5.57 10.94
CA GLU A 112 5.84 5.28 12.17
C GLU A 112 4.44 5.92 12.10
N ARG A 113 3.43 5.17 12.58
CA ARG A 113 2.09 5.74 12.70
C ARG A 113 2.13 6.89 13.69
N GLU A 114 1.62 8.03 13.26
CA GLU A 114 1.31 9.13 14.17
C GLU A 114 0.33 8.60 15.22
N GLY A 115 0.65 8.82 16.50
CA GLY A 115 -0.25 8.48 17.58
C GLY A 115 -1.53 9.31 17.50
N ASP A 116 -2.60 8.82 18.14
CA ASP A 116 -3.87 9.54 18.17
C ASP A 116 -3.65 10.97 18.68
N PHE A 117 -4.07 11.93 17.86
CA PHE A 117 -4.09 13.33 18.29
C PHE A 117 -5.05 13.45 19.48
N LYS A 118 -4.51 13.80 20.65
CA LYS A 118 -5.33 14.11 21.83
C LYS A 118 -5.84 15.54 21.70
N PRO A 119 -7.14 15.74 21.43
CA PRO A 119 -7.66 17.09 21.24
C PRO A 119 -7.53 17.88 22.53
N THR A 120 -7.19 19.16 22.41
CA THR A 120 -7.20 20.08 23.55
C THR A 120 -8.64 20.28 24.06
N GLU A 121 -8.80 20.76 25.30
CA GLU A 121 -10.13 20.94 25.92
C GLU A 121 -11.10 21.77 25.08
N ASN A 122 -10.58 22.71 24.28
CA ASN A 122 -11.36 23.55 23.35
C ASN A 122 -12.15 22.74 22.30
N PHE A 123 -11.77 21.49 22.04
CA PHE A 123 -12.43 20.61 21.07
C PHE A 123 -13.29 19.52 21.72
N SER A 124 -13.44 19.51 23.04
CA SER A 124 -14.18 18.49 23.79
C SER A 124 -15.62 18.27 23.29
N ASN A 125 -16.32 19.35 22.93
CA ASN A 125 -17.67 19.28 22.36
C ASN A 125 -17.70 18.59 20.98
N LEU A 126 -16.73 18.87 20.11
CA LEU A 126 -16.63 18.22 18.80
C LEU A 126 -16.30 16.74 18.94
N VAL A 127 -15.40 16.39 19.86
CA VAL A 127 -15.06 14.99 20.18
C VAL A 127 -16.29 14.24 20.67
N SER A 128 -17.09 14.86 21.54
CA SER A 128 -18.32 14.27 22.08
C SER A 128 -19.37 14.03 20.99
N LEU A 129 -19.53 14.98 20.06
CA LEU A 129 -20.43 14.83 18.91
C LEU A 129 -19.99 13.70 17.97
N LEU A 130 -18.70 13.60 17.65
CA LEU A 130 -18.17 12.53 16.81
C LEU A 130 -18.36 11.16 17.48
N LYS A 131 -18.08 11.05 18.79
CA LYS A 131 -18.30 9.82 19.55
C LYS A 131 -19.77 9.42 19.62
N GLY A 132 -20.68 10.39 19.76
CA GLY A 132 -22.12 10.16 19.81
C GLY A 132 -22.72 9.69 18.48
N ASN A 133 -22.16 10.16 17.34
CA ASN A 133 -22.70 9.87 16.01
C ASN A 133 -22.02 8.71 15.29
N PHE A 134 -20.73 8.46 15.55
CA PHE A 134 -19.94 7.47 14.78
C PHE A 134 -19.49 6.25 15.58
N GLY A 135 -19.75 6.19 16.90
CA GLY A 135 -19.50 5.01 17.72
C GLY A 135 -18.01 4.65 17.87
N ARG A 136 -17.45 4.96 19.04
CA ARG A 136 -16.10 4.55 19.52
C ARG A 136 -14.98 4.63 18.48
N TYR A 137 -14.43 5.84 18.34
CA TYR A 137 -12.97 6.03 18.29
C TYR A 137 -12.43 6.01 19.72
#